data_AF-A0A1C5H3J6-F1
#
_entry.id   AF-A0A1C5H3J6-F1
#
_cell.length_a   1.000
_cell.length_b   1.000
_cell.length_c   1.000
_cell.angle_alpha   90.00
_cell.angle_beta   90.00
_cell.angle_gamma   90.00
#
_symmetry.space_group_name_H-M   'P 1'
#
loop_
_entity.id
_entity.type
_entity.pdbx_description
1 polymer ?
#
loop_
_entity_poly.entity_id
_entity_poly.type
_entity_poly.pdbx_seq_one_letter_code
_entity_poly.pdbx_strand_id
1 'polypeptide(L)'
;MVIRRVLAPRIDFGALRRELGLPEEFPVAAQREADAAAAGPPRPSVDRTDVPFVTLDPAESRDLDQAMCLTRRPGGGFRVRYAIADVAAHVRPGGALEEETWRRGQTVYLPDGNVPLHPETLSEGAASLLPDVDRAAVVWTIDLDADGDTVAVHLERALVRSRAKLDYAGVQADADAGRLPDPIALLPELGALLTARGLRRGAINLPLPEQDVEADGDGWRLVLRGPVPMEEHNAQISLLTGMAAADIMLAGGVGLLRTMPAPKPEAVQRLRAAAAPLGVHWPDGAGPGEVLAGLDAGQPRAAAFVDQAAELMRGAAYTAFDGEVPEQPRHGGVAAAYAHVTAPLRRLADRYATEVCLALHAGRPVPDWVRAALPRLPEAMAVTDRTASAATRGAIELAEAVLLAHRVGETFDAAVLDVDAPPNGRGRPGRPPGGTVALDDPPVRARCLGELPLGERIRVRLVTADPAARSVVFERA
;
A
#
# COMPACT_ATOMS: atom_id res chain seq x y z
N MET A 1 -8.09 7.55 14.48
CA MET A 1 -8.10 7.73 15.95
C MET A 1 -6.98 6.87 16.54
N VAL A 2 -5.98 7.47 17.18
CA VAL A 2 -4.88 6.71 17.83
C VAL A 2 -5.45 5.95 19.01
N ILE A 3 -5.37 4.61 18.99
CA ILE A 3 -6.07 3.81 19.98
C ILE A 3 -5.31 3.78 21.31
N ARG A 4 -3.95 3.71 21.36
CA ARG A 4 -3.10 3.71 22.60
C ARG A 4 -1.64 4.16 22.36
N ARG A 5 -0.88 4.50 23.43
CA ARG A 5 0.50 5.05 23.41
C ARG A 5 1.43 4.35 24.42
N VAL A 6 2.66 3.95 24.02
CA VAL A 6 3.73 3.44 24.91
C VAL A 6 5.11 3.90 24.42
N LEU A 7 6.02 4.35 25.31
CA LEU A 7 7.27 5.05 24.98
C LEU A 7 8.53 4.16 25.08
N ALA A 8 9.43 4.25 24.09
CA ALA A 8 10.78 3.65 24.02
C ALA A 8 11.86 4.74 24.06
N PRO A 9 12.91 4.62 24.89
CA PRO A 9 13.82 5.73 25.16
C PRO A 9 14.71 6.12 23.97
N ARG A 10 15.27 5.17 23.19
CA ARG A 10 16.00 5.39 21.92
C ARG A 10 16.05 4.10 21.09
N ILE A 11 15.82 4.20 19.78
CA ILE A 11 15.98 3.10 18.81
C ILE A 11 16.94 3.55 17.71
N ASP A 12 17.94 2.73 17.37
CA ASP A 12 18.84 2.95 16.24
C ASP A 12 18.43 2.03 15.07
N PHE A 13 17.78 2.62 14.07
CA PHE A 13 17.41 1.90 12.84
C PHE A 13 18.56 1.82 11.83
N GLY A 14 19.71 2.47 12.07
CA GLY A 14 20.89 2.41 11.21
C GLY A 14 21.53 1.02 11.13
N ALA A 15 21.46 0.23 12.21
CA ALA A 15 21.86 -1.18 12.17
C ALA A 15 20.98 -2.01 11.23
N LEU A 16 19.66 -1.80 11.27
CA LEU A 16 18.70 -2.46 10.38
C LEU A 16 18.93 -2.07 8.91
N ARG A 17 19.18 -0.79 8.64
CA ARG A 17 19.53 -0.31 7.28
C ARG A 17 20.75 -1.03 6.71
N ARG A 18 21.82 -1.13 7.50
CA ARG A 18 23.08 -1.80 7.09
C ARG A 18 22.89 -3.31 6.90
N GLU A 19 22.14 -3.97 7.78
CA GLU A 19 21.82 -5.39 7.63
C GLU A 19 21.06 -5.69 6.33
N LEU A 20 20.11 -4.82 5.98
CA LEU A 20 19.31 -4.95 4.76
C LEU A 20 20.02 -4.42 3.51
N GLY A 21 21.23 -3.85 3.64
CA GLY A 21 21.98 -3.28 2.54
C GLY A 21 21.28 -2.09 1.87
N LEU A 22 20.54 -1.30 2.64
CA LEU A 22 19.84 -0.14 2.10
C LEU A 22 20.84 0.96 1.71
N PRO A 23 20.74 1.54 0.50
CA PRO A 23 21.68 2.57 0.04
C PRO A 23 21.45 3.88 0.79
N GLU A 24 22.53 4.44 1.36
CA GLU A 24 22.47 5.68 2.14
C GLU A 24 22.46 6.93 1.23
N GLU A 25 23.29 6.95 0.19
CA GLU A 25 23.49 8.11 -0.68
C GLU A 25 23.24 7.76 -2.16
N PHE A 26 22.93 8.78 -2.96
CA PHE A 26 22.90 8.65 -4.42
C PHE A 26 24.31 8.79 -4.99
N PRO A 27 24.71 7.95 -5.97
CA PRO A 27 25.94 8.19 -6.71
C PRO A 27 25.97 9.59 -7.31
N VAL A 28 27.13 10.25 -7.27
CA VAL A 28 27.30 11.65 -7.74
C VAL A 28 26.75 11.88 -9.15
N ALA A 29 26.90 10.90 -10.05
CA ALA A 29 26.36 10.99 -11.41
C ALA A 29 24.82 10.98 -11.43
N ALA A 30 24.17 10.14 -10.62
CA ALA A 30 22.72 10.09 -10.50
C ALA A 30 22.17 11.38 -9.88
N GLN A 31 22.81 11.89 -8.82
CA GLN A 31 22.43 13.16 -8.19
C GLN A 31 22.52 14.33 -9.18
N ARG A 32 23.61 14.40 -9.96
CA ARG A 32 23.78 15.46 -10.98
C ARG A 32 22.71 15.41 -12.07
N GLU A 33 22.32 14.22 -12.53
CA GLU A 33 21.22 14.08 -13.49
C GLU A 33 19.89 14.54 -12.89
N ALA A 34 19.62 14.21 -11.62
CA ALA A 34 18.43 14.66 -10.92
C ALA A 34 18.39 16.19 -10.76
N ASP A 35 19.49 16.81 -10.32
CA ASP A 35 19.57 18.27 -10.14
C ASP A 35 19.41 19.02 -11.47
N ALA A 36 19.98 18.49 -12.56
CA ALA A 36 19.80 19.06 -13.89
C ALA A 36 18.34 18.96 -14.36
N ALA A 37 17.68 17.82 -14.14
CA ALA A 37 16.26 17.64 -14.44
C ALA A 37 15.36 18.54 -13.57
N ALA A 38 15.74 18.79 -12.32
CA ALA A 38 15.03 19.69 -11.41
C ALA A 38 15.18 21.17 -11.82
N ALA A 39 16.35 21.57 -12.34
CA ALA A 39 16.60 22.94 -12.82
C ALA A 39 15.88 23.27 -14.13
N GLY A 40 15.59 22.25 -14.96
CA GLY A 40 14.86 22.39 -16.22
C GLY A 40 13.61 21.50 -16.25
N PRO A 41 12.59 21.77 -15.41
CA PRO A 41 11.44 20.88 -15.30
C PRO A 41 10.70 20.79 -16.64
N PRO A 42 10.24 19.59 -17.04
CA PRO A 42 9.50 19.38 -18.27
C PRO A 42 8.26 20.27 -18.34
N ARG A 43 7.96 20.77 -19.54
CA ARG A 43 6.76 21.57 -19.80
C ARG A 43 5.97 20.92 -20.93
N PRO A 44 4.98 20.06 -20.61
CA PRO A 44 4.05 19.52 -21.60
C PRO A 44 3.33 20.65 -22.35
N SER A 45 2.96 20.40 -23.60
CA SER A 45 2.25 21.39 -24.43
C SER A 45 0.80 21.59 -24.02
N VAL A 46 0.17 20.57 -23.42
CA VAL A 46 -1.18 20.64 -22.90
C VAL A 46 -1.16 21.31 -21.53
N ASP A 47 -2.00 22.33 -21.36
CA ASP A 47 -2.22 23.00 -20.09
C ASP A 47 -3.54 22.50 -19.47
N ARG A 48 -3.46 22.03 -18.21
CA ARG A 48 -4.57 21.62 -17.35
C ARG A 48 -4.50 22.32 -15.99
N THR A 49 -3.78 23.43 -15.90
CA THR A 49 -3.71 24.24 -14.69
C THR A 49 -5.07 24.86 -14.33
N ASP A 50 -6.05 24.87 -15.24
CA ASP A 50 -7.44 25.26 -15.01
C ASP A 50 -8.21 24.28 -14.12
N VAL A 51 -7.83 22.99 -14.12
CA VAL A 51 -8.46 21.97 -13.28
C VAL A 51 -7.99 22.15 -11.83
N PRO A 52 -8.90 22.29 -10.85
CA PRO A 52 -8.55 22.56 -9.45
C PRO A 52 -8.13 21.27 -8.73
N PHE A 53 -7.03 20.66 -9.15
CA PHE A 53 -6.49 19.47 -8.51
C PHE A 53 -6.13 19.73 -7.05
N VAL A 54 -6.30 18.72 -6.20
CA VAL A 54 -5.79 18.69 -4.81
C VAL A 54 -5.10 17.35 -4.57
N THR A 55 -4.07 17.33 -3.72
CA THR A 55 -3.48 16.07 -3.23
C THR A 55 -4.13 15.67 -1.91
N LEU A 56 -4.11 14.38 -1.59
CA LEU A 56 -4.64 13.83 -0.33
C LEU A 56 -3.70 12.72 0.14
N ASP A 57 -2.89 13.02 1.14
CA ASP A 57 -1.74 12.22 1.58
C ASP A 57 -1.58 12.30 3.10
N PRO A 58 -0.72 11.47 3.73
CA PRO A 58 -0.31 11.72 5.11
C PRO A 58 0.24 13.15 5.31
N ALA A 59 0.06 13.71 6.52
CA ALA A 59 0.41 15.09 6.82
C ALA A 59 1.90 15.41 6.55
N GLU A 60 2.79 14.46 6.85
CA GLU A 60 4.25 14.60 6.71
C GLU A 60 4.78 14.31 5.30
N SER A 61 3.96 13.73 4.40
CA SER A 61 4.39 13.36 3.06
C SER A 61 4.82 14.57 2.23
N ARG A 62 5.90 14.44 1.46
CA ARG A 62 6.38 15.46 0.53
C ARG A 62 6.53 14.95 -0.91
N ASP A 63 6.54 13.63 -1.07
CA ASP A 63 6.56 12.87 -2.31
C ASP A 63 5.14 12.64 -2.84
N LEU A 64 4.47 13.74 -3.23
CA LEU A 64 3.07 13.74 -3.63
C LEU A 64 2.93 13.23 -5.07
N ASP A 65 2.66 11.93 -5.21
CA ASP A 65 2.48 11.25 -6.50
C ASP A 65 1.20 11.68 -7.25
N GLN A 66 0.16 12.02 -6.50
CA GLN A 66 -1.23 11.97 -6.94
C GLN A 66 -1.98 13.26 -6.62
N ALA A 67 -2.75 13.78 -7.59
CA ALA A 67 -3.70 14.86 -7.35
C ALA A 67 -5.02 14.59 -8.09
N MET A 68 -6.15 14.86 -7.45
CA MET A 68 -7.47 14.56 -8.02
C MET A 68 -8.41 15.75 -8.10
N CYS A 69 -9.37 15.63 -9.02
CA CYS A 69 -10.55 16.46 -9.11
C CYS A 69 -11.72 15.58 -9.58
N LEU A 70 -12.78 15.52 -8.78
CA LEU A 70 -13.97 14.70 -8.99
C LEU A 70 -15.15 15.60 -9.37
N THR A 71 -15.83 15.27 -10.45
CA THR A 71 -16.98 16.07 -10.93
C THR A 71 -18.13 15.17 -11.38
N ARG A 72 -19.36 15.70 -11.42
CA ARG A 72 -20.47 15.03 -12.10
C ARG A 72 -20.35 15.23 -13.60
N ARG A 73 -20.82 14.24 -14.37
CA ARG A 73 -20.91 14.36 -15.83
C ARG A 73 -22.28 14.86 -16.26
N PRO A 74 -22.37 15.63 -17.37
CA PRO A 74 -23.64 15.89 -18.02
C PRO A 74 -24.32 14.56 -18.41
N GLY A 75 -25.59 14.39 -18.03
CA GLY A 75 -26.33 13.15 -18.26
C GLY A 75 -26.21 12.08 -17.16
N GLY A 76 -25.47 12.37 -16.07
CA GLY A 76 -25.32 11.47 -14.92
C GLY A 76 -23.94 10.82 -14.83
N GLY A 77 -23.65 10.21 -13.67
CA GLY A 77 -22.35 9.59 -13.38
C GLY A 77 -21.27 10.57 -12.94
N PHE A 78 -20.02 10.13 -13.03
CA PHE A 78 -18.87 10.80 -12.44
C PHE A 78 -17.72 10.94 -13.44
N ARG A 79 -16.91 11.98 -13.30
CA ARG A 79 -15.64 12.14 -13.98
C ARG A 79 -14.55 12.27 -12.93
N VAL A 80 -13.62 11.32 -12.97
CA VAL A 80 -12.40 11.30 -12.19
C VAL A 80 -11.30 11.88 -13.05
N ARG A 81 -10.76 13.05 -12.67
CA ARG A 81 -9.48 13.52 -13.20
C ARG A 81 -8.41 13.24 -12.16
N TYR A 82 -7.41 12.47 -12.53
CA TYR A 82 -6.35 12.03 -11.65
C TYR A 82 -4.98 12.28 -12.28
N ALA A 83 -4.28 13.29 -11.78
CA ALA A 83 -2.95 13.66 -12.21
C ALA A 83 -1.93 12.83 -11.42
N ILE A 84 -1.06 12.13 -12.15
CA ILE A 84 0.05 11.36 -11.61
C ILE A 84 1.37 12.03 -12.01
N ALA A 85 2.31 12.20 -11.08
CA ALA A 85 3.62 12.80 -11.35
C ALA A 85 4.33 12.12 -12.55
N ASP A 86 4.77 12.90 -13.55
CA ASP A 86 5.39 12.37 -14.78
C ASP A 86 6.90 12.14 -14.60
N VAL A 87 7.27 11.15 -13.79
CA VAL A 87 8.67 10.78 -13.51
C VAL A 87 9.45 10.44 -14.78
N ALA A 88 8.80 9.86 -15.79
CA ALA A 88 9.43 9.53 -17.07
C ALA A 88 9.92 10.79 -17.82
N ALA A 89 9.33 11.96 -17.57
CA ALA A 89 9.79 13.22 -18.13
C ALA A 89 11.06 13.76 -17.45
N HIS A 90 11.38 13.32 -16.22
CA HIS A 90 12.57 13.73 -15.48
C HIS A 90 13.72 12.73 -15.58
N VAL A 91 13.42 11.42 -15.69
CA VAL A 91 14.43 10.35 -15.69
C VAL A 91 14.73 9.91 -17.12
N ARG A 92 15.94 10.21 -17.59
CA ARG A 92 16.41 9.85 -18.94
C ARG A 92 16.72 8.34 -19.04
N PRO A 93 16.21 7.64 -20.08
CA PRO A 93 16.59 6.25 -20.35
C PRO A 93 18.10 6.09 -20.57
N GLY A 94 18.69 5.07 -19.96
CA GLY A 94 20.13 4.78 -20.00
C GLY A 94 21.02 5.73 -19.20
N GLY A 95 20.43 6.65 -18.42
CA GLY A 95 21.15 7.57 -17.53
C GLY A 95 21.62 6.92 -16.22
N ALA A 96 22.52 7.61 -15.53
CA ALA A 96 23.00 7.18 -14.19
C ALA A 96 21.87 7.19 -13.15
N LEU A 97 20.92 8.12 -13.25
CA LEU A 97 19.76 8.16 -12.38
C LEU A 97 18.85 6.94 -12.60
N GLU A 98 18.62 6.54 -13.86
CA GLU A 98 17.84 5.34 -14.15
C GLU A 98 18.51 4.09 -13.57
N GLU A 99 19.82 3.92 -13.78
CA GLU A 99 20.56 2.79 -13.23
C GLU A 99 20.39 2.69 -11.71
N GLU A 100 20.44 3.81 -11.00
CA GLU A 100 20.24 3.84 -9.55
C GLU A 100 18.79 3.52 -9.15
N THR A 101 17.79 4.03 -9.88
CA THR A 101 16.38 3.68 -9.61
C THR A 101 16.10 2.19 -9.80
N TRP A 102 16.82 1.51 -10.70
CA TRP A 102 16.75 0.05 -10.85
C TRP A 102 17.34 -0.71 -9.66
N ARG A 103 18.42 -0.19 -9.04
CA ARG A 103 18.98 -0.79 -7.82
C ARG A 103 18.05 -0.61 -6.63
N ARG A 104 17.43 0.58 -6.51
CA ARG A 104 16.54 0.93 -5.40
C ARG A 104 15.16 0.28 -5.52
N GLY A 105 14.57 0.28 -6.72
CA GLY A 105 13.28 -0.32 -7.08
C GLY A 105 12.03 0.33 -6.46
N GLN A 106 12.09 0.72 -5.20
CA GLN A 106 11.03 1.47 -4.51
C GLN A 106 11.59 2.26 -3.33
N THR A 107 10.83 3.23 -2.84
CA THR A 107 11.15 3.91 -1.58
C THR A 107 10.92 2.94 -0.41
N VAL A 108 11.89 2.85 0.50
CA VAL A 108 11.76 2.09 1.75
C VAL A 108 11.53 3.07 2.90
N TYR A 109 10.38 2.96 3.57
CA TYR A 109 10.05 3.81 4.71
C TYR A 109 10.47 3.12 6.01
N LEU A 110 11.10 3.87 6.90
CA LEU A 110 11.43 3.51 8.27
C LEU A 110 10.88 4.59 9.23
N PRO A 111 10.76 4.30 10.53
CA PRO A 111 10.21 5.25 11.49
C PRO A 111 10.96 6.58 11.57
N ASP A 112 12.28 6.56 11.36
CA ASP A 112 13.20 7.71 11.42
C ASP A 112 13.54 8.31 10.06
N GLY A 113 12.82 7.95 9.00
CA GLY A 113 12.98 8.53 7.67
C GLY A 113 12.83 7.51 6.56
N ASN A 114 13.16 7.91 5.34
CA ASN A 114 13.01 7.05 4.16
C ASN A 114 14.34 6.82 3.45
N VAL A 115 14.37 5.79 2.60
CA VAL A 115 15.40 5.57 1.59
C VAL A 115 14.71 5.72 0.24
N PRO A 116 14.76 6.92 -0.37
CA PRO A 116 13.88 7.27 -1.47
C PRO A 116 14.33 6.61 -2.78
N LEU A 117 13.37 6.30 -3.65
CA LEU A 117 13.65 5.77 -5.00
C LEU A 117 14.40 6.80 -5.87
N HIS A 118 14.04 8.07 -5.74
CA HIS A 118 14.64 9.19 -6.47
C HIS A 118 15.25 10.20 -5.48
N PRO A 119 16.26 10.99 -5.88
CA PRO A 119 16.76 12.08 -5.05
C PRO A 119 15.66 13.07 -4.66
N GLU A 120 15.74 13.63 -3.45
CA GLU A 120 14.76 14.58 -2.90
C GLU A 120 14.52 15.80 -3.81
N THR A 121 15.56 16.23 -4.55
CA THR A 121 15.44 17.32 -5.53
C THR A 121 14.40 17.04 -6.62
N LEU A 122 14.11 15.76 -6.89
CA LEU A 122 13.00 15.31 -7.73
C LEU A 122 11.78 14.85 -6.91
N SER A 123 11.95 13.84 -6.04
CA SER A 123 10.84 13.16 -5.37
C SER A 123 10.03 14.06 -4.45
N GLU A 124 10.68 14.98 -3.75
CA GLU A 124 10.04 15.94 -2.83
C GLU A 124 10.04 17.37 -3.39
N GLY A 125 10.44 17.51 -4.66
CA GLY A 125 10.71 18.79 -5.31
C GLY A 125 10.07 18.90 -6.69
N ALA A 126 10.89 18.75 -7.74
CA ALA A 126 10.51 19.11 -9.10
C ALA A 126 9.45 18.18 -9.74
N ALA A 127 9.31 16.93 -9.27
CA ALA A 127 8.32 15.98 -9.76
C ALA A 127 7.10 15.85 -8.82
N SER A 128 7.25 16.15 -7.53
CA SER A 128 6.16 16.15 -6.55
C SER A 128 5.08 17.16 -6.90
N LEU A 129 3.80 16.76 -6.80
CA LEU A 129 2.61 17.59 -7.06
C LEU A 129 2.31 18.57 -5.91
N LEU A 130 3.33 19.27 -5.44
CA LEU A 130 3.26 20.29 -4.40
C LEU A 130 2.23 21.40 -4.75
N PRO A 131 1.57 21.99 -3.73
CA PRO A 131 0.57 23.02 -3.96
C PRO A 131 1.16 24.28 -4.59
N ASP A 132 0.37 24.93 -5.43
CA ASP A 132 0.62 26.22 -6.08
C ASP A 132 1.85 26.29 -6.99
N VAL A 133 2.37 25.15 -7.44
CA VAL A 133 3.45 25.09 -8.42
C VAL A 133 3.06 24.25 -9.63
N ASP A 134 3.45 24.72 -10.82
CA ASP A 134 3.24 23.98 -12.05
C ASP A 134 4.12 22.74 -12.11
N ARG A 135 3.52 21.61 -12.48
CA ARG A 135 4.16 20.30 -12.56
C ARG A 135 3.74 19.55 -13.81
N ALA A 136 4.68 18.78 -14.37
CA ALA A 136 4.36 17.81 -15.42
C ALA A 136 3.67 16.60 -14.80
N ALA A 137 2.52 16.23 -15.35
CA ALA A 137 1.76 15.08 -14.89
C ALA A 137 1.18 14.29 -16.08
N VAL A 138 0.93 13.02 -15.83
CA VAL A 138 0.08 12.19 -16.67
C VAL A 138 -1.33 12.23 -16.08
N VAL A 139 -2.25 12.85 -16.80
CA VAL A 139 -3.64 13.04 -16.37
C VAL A 139 -4.51 11.92 -16.92
N TRP A 140 -5.04 11.11 -16.01
CA TRP A 140 -6.08 10.14 -16.28
C TRP A 140 -7.44 10.82 -16.15
N THR A 141 -8.23 10.86 -17.22
CA THR A 141 -9.64 11.21 -17.17
C THR A 141 -10.48 9.95 -17.35
N ILE A 142 -11.13 9.51 -16.27
CA ILE A 142 -11.95 8.31 -16.24
C ILE A 142 -13.40 8.74 -16.05
N ASP A 143 -14.20 8.52 -17.09
CA ASP A 143 -15.63 8.77 -17.10
C ASP A 143 -16.36 7.52 -16.64
N LEU A 144 -17.20 7.69 -15.62
CA LEU A 144 -18.06 6.66 -15.04
C LEU A 144 -19.52 6.97 -15.34
N ASP A 145 -20.36 5.94 -15.41
CA ASP A 145 -21.81 6.09 -15.34
C ASP A 145 -22.30 6.24 -13.89
N ALA A 146 -23.62 6.20 -13.68
CA ALA A 146 -24.22 6.37 -12.36
C ALA A 146 -23.96 5.17 -11.42
N ASP A 147 -23.69 3.98 -11.97
CA ASP A 147 -23.43 2.74 -11.24
C ASP A 147 -21.92 2.52 -10.97
N GLY A 148 -21.08 3.46 -11.45
CA GLY A 148 -19.64 3.42 -11.28
C GLY A 148 -18.93 2.52 -12.29
N ASP A 149 -19.59 2.17 -13.40
CA ASP A 149 -18.99 1.47 -14.53
C ASP A 149 -18.16 2.44 -15.38
N THR A 150 -16.98 1.99 -15.82
CA THR A 150 -16.11 2.79 -16.69
C THR A 150 -16.71 2.91 -18.08
N VAL A 151 -16.99 4.15 -18.49
CA VAL A 151 -17.54 4.50 -19.81
C VAL A 151 -16.42 4.87 -20.79
N ALA A 152 -15.43 5.64 -20.33
CA ALA A 152 -14.30 6.04 -21.16
C ALA A 152 -13.07 6.35 -20.31
N VAL A 153 -11.90 6.11 -20.88
CA VAL A 153 -10.61 6.48 -20.31
C VAL A 153 -9.86 7.34 -21.32
N HIS A 154 -9.35 8.46 -20.86
CA HIS A 154 -8.45 9.32 -21.63
C HIS A 154 -7.17 9.59 -20.85
N LEU A 155 -6.03 9.51 -21.54
CA LEU A 155 -4.72 9.70 -20.95
C LEU A 155 -3.92 10.73 -21.74
N GLU A 156 -3.39 11.74 -21.04
CA GLU A 156 -2.56 12.78 -21.66
C GLU A 156 -1.47 13.27 -20.72
N ARG A 157 -0.36 13.76 -21.28
CA ARG A 157 0.64 14.53 -20.54
C ARG A 157 0.23 15.98 -20.50
N ALA A 158 0.20 16.58 -19.32
CA ALA A 158 -0.22 17.97 -19.15
C ALA A 158 0.58 18.68 -18.05
N LEU A 159 0.65 20.01 -18.16
CA LEU A 159 1.02 20.89 -17.07
C LEU A 159 -0.18 21.01 -16.12
N VAL A 160 0.02 20.73 -14.84
CA VAL A 160 -1.01 20.81 -13.79
C VAL A 160 -0.53 21.70 -12.65
N ARG A 161 -1.46 22.19 -11.82
CA ARG A 161 -1.15 22.90 -10.59
C ARG A 161 -2.09 22.46 -9.49
N SER A 162 -1.57 21.72 -8.51
CA SER A 162 -2.33 21.40 -7.29
C SER A 162 -2.65 22.69 -6.53
N ARG A 163 -3.86 22.80 -5.98
CA ARG A 163 -4.32 23.97 -5.22
C ARG A 163 -4.14 23.84 -3.73
N ALA A 164 -4.02 22.61 -3.24
CA ALA A 164 -3.85 22.32 -1.84
C ALA A 164 -3.24 20.92 -1.66
N LYS A 165 -2.43 20.78 -0.61
CA LYS A 165 -2.10 19.49 -0.02
C LYS A 165 -3.07 19.27 1.14
N LEU A 166 -3.88 18.23 1.05
CA LEU A 166 -4.83 17.84 2.10
C LEU A 166 -4.27 16.64 2.86
N ASP A 167 -4.68 16.49 4.12
CA ASP A 167 -4.39 15.32 4.93
C ASP A 167 -5.65 14.53 5.29
N TYR A 168 -5.51 13.23 5.50
CA TYR A 168 -6.65 12.34 5.77
C TYR A 168 -7.46 12.73 7.01
N ALA A 169 -6.81 13.20 8.08
CA ALA A 169 -7.50 13.56 9.31
C ALA A 169 -8.33 14.83 9.13
N GLY A 170 -7.76 15.84 8.47
CA GLY A 170 -8.45 17.08 8.10
C GLY A 170 -9.63 16.83 7.16
N VAL A 171 -9.42 16.05 6.09
CA VAL A 171 -10.51 15.73 5.13
C VAL A 171 -11.62 14.91 5.77
N GLN A 172 -11.30 13.97 6.67
CA GLN A 172 -12.33 13.26 7.42
C GLN A 172 -13.16 14.22 8.30
N ALA A 173 -12.51 15.14 9.03
CA ALA A 173 -13.22 16.12 9.85
C ALA A 173 -14.08 17.08 9.00
N ASP A 174 -13.63 17.45 7.81
CA ASP A 174 -14.40 18.26 6.87
C ASP A 174 -15.58 17.50 6.26
N ALA A 175 -15.43 16.20 5.99
CA ALA A 175 -16.52 15.32 5.59
C ALA A 175 -17.60 15.22 6.68
N ASP A 176 -17.20 14.97 7.93
CA ASP A 176 -18.11 14.85 9.07
C ASP A 176 -18.89 16.15 9.32
N ALA A 177 -18.28 17.29 9.02
CA ALA A 177 -18.91 18.61 9.15
C ALA A 177 -19.68 19.06 7.89
N GLY A 178 -19.65 18.31 6.78
CA GLY A 178 -20.33 18.65 5.53
C GLY A 178 -19.70 19.83 4.77
N ARG A 179 -18.37 20.00 4.86
CA ARG A 179 -17.61 21.13 4.30
C ARG A 179 -16.36 20.68 3.54
N LEU A 180 -16.45 19.53 2.87
CA LEU A 180 -15.41 19.05 1.96
C LEU A 180 -15.14 20.07 0.85
N PRO A 181 -13.87 20.27 0.46
CA PRO A 181 -13.54 21.16 -0.64
C PRO A 181 -14.05 20.59 -1.97
N ASP A 182 -14.53 21.47 -2.86
CA ASP A 182 -15.18 21.11 -4.12
C ASP A 182 -14.47 20.01 -4.94
N PRO A 183 -13.13 20.00 -5.11
CA PRO A 183 -12.44 19.00 -5.91
C PRO A 183 -12.61 17.55 -5.43
N ILE A 184 -12.93 17.34 -4.15
CA ILE A 184 -13.10 16.02 -3.53
C ILE A 184 -14.45 15.88 -2.82
N ALA A 185 -15.39 16.80 -3.03
CA ALA A 185 -16.71 16.75 -2.40
C ALA A 185 -17.49 15.46 -2.75
N LEU A 186 -17.21 14.85 -3.91
CA LEU A 186 -17.82 13.58 -4.35
C LEU A 186 -17.07 12.34 -3.86
N LEU A 187 -15.94 12.49 -3.16
CA LEU A 187 -15.10 11.36 -2.76
C LEU A 187 -15.83 10.34 -1.86
N PRO A 188 -16.63 10.75 -0.85
CA PRO A 188 -17.39 9.80 -0.04
C PRO A 188 -18.40 8.98 -0.85
N GLU A 189 -19.17 9.64 -1.71
CA GLU A 189 -20.20 8.99 -2.52
C GLU A 189 -19.57 8.02 -3.53
N LEU A 190 -18.56 8.49 -4.29
CA LEU A 190 -17.91 7.69 -5.30
C LEU A 190 -17.10 6.55 -4.67
N GLY A 191 -16.38 6.82 -3.58
CA GLY A 191 -15.62 5.82 -2.84
C GLY A 191 -16.51 4.69 -2.32
N ALA A 192 -17.65 5.02 -1.71
CA ALA A 192 -18.61 4.02 -1.25
C ALA A 192 -19.20 3.20 -2.40
N LEU A 193 -19.54 3.84 -3.53
CA LEU A 193 -20.03 3.16 -4.72
C LEU A 193 -19.01 2.15 -5.28
N LEU A 194 -17.75 2.57 -5.41
CA LEU A 194 -16.66 1.73 -5.91
C LEU A 194 -16.33 0.59 -4.94
N THR A 195 -16.35 0.82 -3.63
CA THR A 195 -16.19 -0.23 -2.61
C THR A 195 -17.30 -1.27 -2.74
N ALA A 196 -18.57 -0.86 -2.79
CA ALA A 196 -19.70 -1.77 -2.93
C ALA A 196 -19.62 -2.59 -4.24
N ARG A 197 -19.17 -1.97 -5.33
CA ARG A 197 -18.93 -2.65 -6.60
C ARG A 197 -17.78 -3.65 -6.51
N GLY A 198 -16.69 -3.29 -5.83
CA GLY A 198 -15.56 -4.18 -5.55
C GLY A 198 -16.03 -5.43 -4.80
N LEU A 199 -16.83 -5.27 -3.74
CA LEU A 199 -17.40 -6.38 -2.99
C LEU A 199 -18.26 -7.30 -3.87
N ARG A 200 -19.17 -6.74 -4.69
CA ARG A 200 -19.97 -7.54 -5.65
C ARG A 200 -19.12 -8.31 -6.66
N ARG A 201 -17.95 -7.80 -7.01
CA ARG A 201 -16.98 -8.48 -7.90
C ARG A 201 -16.19 -9.58 -7.17
N GLY A 202 -16.23 -9.62 -5.84
CA GLY A 202 -15.49 -10.55 -5.00
C GLY A 202 -14.15 -10.01 -4.48
N ALA A 203 -13.96 -8.68 -4.46
CA ALA A 203 -12.78 -8.06 -3.88
C ALA A 203 -12.67 -8.37 -2.38
N ILE A 204 -11.46 -8.51 -1.89
CA ILE A 204 -11.14 -8.79 -0.49
C ILE A 204 -10.29 -7.64 0.02
N ASN A 205 -10.85 -6.87 0.96
CA ASN A 205 -10.11 -5.91 1.76
C ASN A 205 -9.91 -6.50 3.16
N LEU A 206 -8.68 -6.46 3.66
CA LEU A 206 -8.38 -6.88 5.03
C LEU A 206 -8.31 -5.62 5.89
N PRO A 207 -9.25 -5.40 6.83
CA PRO A 207 -9.22 -4.26 7.73
C PRO A 207 -8.21 -4.51 8.86
N LEU A 208 -6.98 -4.88 8.53
CA LEU A 208 -5.93 -5.06 9.53
C LEU A 208 -5.49 -3.66 10.01
N PRO A 209 -5.58 -3.36 11.31
CA PRO A 209 -5.00 -2.13 11.82
C PRO A 209 -3.49 -2.15 11.56
N GLU A 210 -2.97 -1.05 11.00
CA GLU A 210 -1.54 -0.90 10.79
C GLU A 210 -0.87 -0.61 12.13
N GLN A 211 0.15 -1.40 12.46
CA GLN A 211 1.03 -1.12 13.58
C GLN A 211 2.20 -0.29 13.05
N ASP A 212 2.39 0.89 13.63
CA ASP A 212 3.42 1.83 13.22
C ASP A 212 4.29 2.24 14.42
N VAL A 213 5.49 2.75 14.12
CA VAL A 213 6.42 3.28 15.11
C VAL A 213 6.58 4.77 14.83
N GLU A 214 6.11 5.61 15.74
CA GLU A 214 6.13 7.07 15.60
C GLU A 214 7.11 7.70 16.58
N ALA A 215 7.69 8.85 16.23
CA ALA A 215 8.48 9.64 17.18
C ALA A 215 7.58 10.20 18.30
N ASP A 216 8.08 10.18 19.54
CA ASP A 216 7.37 10.70 20.73
C ASP A 216 8.38 11.36 21.69
N GLY A 217 8.56 12.68 21.56
CA GLY A 217 9.59 13.41 22.29
C GLY A 217 11.00 12.96 21.90
N ASP A 218 11.81 12.57 22.89
CA ASP A 218 13.17 12.04 22.67
C ASP A 218 13.20 10.53 22.33
N GLY A 219 12.01 9.90 22.25
CA GLY A 219 11.84 8.47 22.09
C GLY A 219 10.91 8.08 20.94
N TRP A 220 10.45 6.83 20.98
CA TRP A 220 9.57 6.23 19.98
C TRP A 220 8.33 5.64 20.63
N ARG A 221 7.24 5.51 19.89
CA ARG A 221 6.04 4.82 20.37
C ARG A 221 5.47 3.86 19.34
N LEU A 222 4.89 2.75 19.82
CA LEU A 222 4.06 1.89 18.99
C LEU A 222 2.64 2.43 18.94
N VAL A 223 2.09 2.49 17.74
CA VAL A 223 0.77 3.03 17.47
C VAL A 223 0.00 2.04 16.62
N LEU A 224 -1.25 1.79 16.98
CA LEU A 224 -2.17 1.01 16.16
C LEU A 224 -3.15 1.97 15.49
N ARG A 225 -3.08 2.07 14.17
CA ARG A 225 -3.86 3.00 13.35
C ARG A 225 -4.79 2.20 12.42
N GLY A 226 -6.09 2.36 12.63
CA GLY A 226 -7.07 1.99 11.60
C GLY A 226 -7.17 3.11 10.55
N PRO A 227 -7.32 2.78 9.26
CA PRO A 227 -7.58 3.78 8.23
C PRO A 227 -8.87 4.52 8.56
N VAL A 228 -8.95 5.80 8.18
CA VAL A 228 -10.21 6.56 8.22
C VAL A 228 -11.01 6.28 6.93
N PRO A 229 -12.36 6.40 6.93
CA PRO A 229 -13.16 6.18 5.72
C PRO A 229 -12.65 6.94 4.47
N MET A 230 -12.16 8.17 4.63
CA MET A 230 -11.62 8.94 3.50
C MET A 230 -10.35 8.33 2.89
N GLU A 231 -9.54 7.62 3.68
CA GLU A 231 -8.37 6.89 3.19
C GLU A 231 -8.80 5.71 2.31
N GLU A 232 -9.83 4.98 2.73
CA GLU A 232 -10.40 3.89 1.93
C GLU A 232 -11.05 4.39 0.64
N HIS A 233 -11.78 5.51 0.70
CA HIS A 233 -12.37 6.13 -0.48
C HIS A 233 -11.31 6.65 -1.47
N ASN A 234 -10.24 7.27 -0.96
CA ASN A 234 -9.11 7.68 -1.79
C ASN A 234 -8.46 6.47 -2.48
N ALA A 235 -8.26 5.37 -1.75
CA ALA A 235 -7.71 4.15 -2.32
C ALA A 235 -8.53 3.61 -3.50
N GLN A 236 -9.86 3.78 -3.51
CA GLN A 236 -10.71 3.37 -4.63
C GLN A 236 -10.40 4.13 -5.93
N ILE A 237 -9.97 5.40 -5.84
CA ILE A 237 -9.57 6.19 -7.03
C ILE A 237 -8.31 5.57 -7.66
N SER A 238 -7.32 5.22 -6.83
CA SER A 238 -6.12 4.52 -7.31
C SER A 238 -6.43 3.14 -7.87
N LEU A 239 -7.32 2.36 -7.23
CA LEU A 239 -7.76 1.06 -7.73
C LEU A 239 -8.46 1.17 -9.08
N LEU A 240 -9.35 2.15 -9.24
CA LEU A 240 -10.02 2.44 -10.51
C LEU A 240 -9.02 2.72 -11.63
N THR A 241 -8.04 3.58 -11.39
CA THR A 241 -7.01 3.91 -12.37
C THR A 241 -6.12 2.71 -12.69
N GLY A 242 -5.75 1.90 -11.70
CA GLY A 242 -4.97 0.68 -11.94
C GLY A 242 -5.73 -0.41 -12.71
N MET A 243 -7.06 -0.52 -12.55
CA MET A 243 -7.89 -1.40 -13.38
C MET A 243 -7.96 -0.88 -14.83
N ALA A 244 -8.19 0.42 -15.01
CA ALA A 244 -8.21 1.05 -16.33
C ALA A 244 -6.87 0.87 -17.08
N ALA A 245 -5.74 1.01 -16.38
CA ALA A 245 -4.41 0.78 -16.93
C ALA A 245 -4.21 -0.67 -17.37
N ALA A 246 -4.66 -1.63 -16.57
CA ALA A 246 -4.60 -3.05 -16.92
C ALA A 246 -5.41 -3.35 -18.18
N ASP A 247 -6.62 -2.79 -18.30
CA ASP A 247 -7.47 -2.98 -19.48
C ASP A 247 -6.80 -2.43 -20.76
N ILE A 248 -6.17 -1.25 -20.69
CA ILE A 248 -5.40 -0.67 -21.81
C ILE A 248 -4.26 -1.61 -22.22
N MET A 249 -3.47 -2.09 -21.27
CA MET A 249 -2.32 -2.97 -21.53
C MET A 249 -2.75 -4.32 -22.10
N LEU A 250 -3.81 -4.92 -21.55
CA LEU A 250 -4.38 -6.17 -22.03
C LEU A 250 -4.90 -6.05 -23.47
N ALA A 251 -5.63 -4.97 -23.77
CA ALA A 251 -6.13 -4.70 -25.12
C ALA A 251 -4.98 -4.47 -26.13
N GLY A 252 -3.88 -3.85 -25.69
CA GLY A 252 -2.70 -3.63 -26.53
C GLY A 252 -1.74 -4.82 -26.62
N GLY A 253 -1.96 -5.89 -25.86
CA GLY A 253 -1.09 -7.08 -25.86
C GLY A 253 0.31 -6.85 -25.30
N VAL A 254 0.56 -5.75 -24.59
CA VAL A 254 1.87 -5.44 -23.99
C VAL A 254 1.67 -4.69 -22.69
N GLY A 255 2.41 -5.06 -21.64
CA GLY A 255 2.35 -4.35 -20.37
C GLY A 255 2.93 -5.08 -19.18
N LEU A 256 2.61 -4.53 -18.00
CA LEU A 256 3.03 -5.01 -16.69
C LEU A 256 1.82 -5.00 -15.74
N LEU A 257 1.32 -6.17 -15.39
CA LEU A 257 0.22 -6.32 -14.44
C LEU A 257 0.75 -6.62 -13.03
N ARG A 258 -0.03 -6.25 -12.01
CA ARG A 258 0.11 -6.78 -10.66
C ARG A 258 -0.92 -7.90 -10.52
N THR A 259 -0.48 -9.14 -10.69
CA THR A 259 -1.35 -10.33 -10.63
C THR A 259 -1.30 -10.94 -9.25
N MET A 260 -2.36 -11.66 -8.88
CA MET A 260 -2.41 -12.50 -7.69
C MET A 260 -3.44 -13.59 -7.94
N PRO A 261 -3.13 -14.87 -7.71
CA PRO A 261 -4.09 -15.95 -7.87
C PRO A 261 -5.36 -15.69 -7.03
N ALA A 262 -6.50 -16.19 -7.52
CA ALA A 262 -7.70 -16.21 -6.69
C ALA A 262 -7.46 -17.09 -5.44
N PRO A 263 -8.12 -16.79 -4.30
CA PRO A 263 -8.04 -17.64 -3.13
C PRO A 263 -8.47 -19.07 -3.48
N LYS A 264 -7.65 -20.05 -3.07
CA LYS A 264 -7.97 -21.47 -3.31
C LYS A 264 -9.25 -21.86 -2.56
N PRO A 265 -10.16 -22.67 -3.14
CA PRO A 265 -11.39 -23.09 -2.48
C PRO A 265 -11.17 -23.70 -1.09
N GLU A 266 -10.09 -24.47 -0.90
CA GLU A 266 -9.77 -25.10 0.38
C GLU A 266 -9.37 -24.07 1.45
N ALA A 267 -8.72 -22.97 1.06
CA ALA A 267 -8.38 -21.89 1.97
C ALA A 267 -9.63 -21.12 2.41
N VAL A 268 -10.57 -20.88 1.48
CA VAL A 268 -11.87 -20.26 1.80
C VAL A 268 -12.70 -21.16 2.73
N GLN A 269 -12.69 -22.48 2.49
CA GLN A 269 -13.38 -23.44 3.36
C GLN A 269 -12.78 -23.47 4.77
N ARG A 270 -11.45 -23.43 4.91
CA ARG A 270 -10.78 -23.31 6.22
C ARG A 270 -11.17 -22.03 6.94
N LEU A 271 -11.14 -20.89 6.25
CA LEU A 271 -11.57 -19.61 6.85
C LEU A 271 -13.03 -19.66 7.27
N ARG A 272 -13.92 -20.22 6.44
CA ARG A 272 -15.35 -20.40 6.79
C ARG A 272 -15.54 -21.28 8.02
N ALA A 273 -14.77 -22.36 8.16
CA ALA A 273 -14.81 -23.22 9.34
C ALA A 273 -14.33 -22.50 10.61
N ALA A 274 -13.43 -21.52 10.48
CA ALA A 274 -12.96 -20.70 11.60
C ALA A 274 -13.96 -19.61 12.04
N ALA A 275 -14.96 -19.29 11.22
CA ALA A 275 -15.89 -18.18 11.49
C ALA A 275 -16.72 -18.39 12.75
N ALA A 276 -17.45 -19.52 12.85
CA ALA A 276 -18.33 -19.79 13.99
C ALA A 276 -17.57 -19.90 15.34
N PRO A 277 -16.43 -20.60 15.45
CA PRO A 277 -15.60 -20.60 16.66
C PRO A 277 -15.15 -19.20 17.10
N LEU A 278 -14.88 -18.31 16.14
CA LEU A 278 -14.49 -16.92 16.40
C LEU A 278 -15.71 -15.98 16.54
N GLY A 279 -16.93 -16.51 16.58
CA GLY A 279 -18.14 -15.70 16.72
C GLY A 279 -18.44 -14.80 15.52
N VAL A 280 -17.85 -15.08 14.36
CA VAL A 280 -18.12 -14.38 13.10
C VAL A 280 -19.29 -15.05 12.40
N HIS A 281 -20.36 -14.28 12.15
CA HIS A 281 -21.46 -14.73 11.32
C HIS A 281 -21.05 -14.71 9.85
N TRP A 282 -21.14 -15.85 9.18
CA TRP A 282 -20.92 -15.96 7.74
C TRP A 282 -22.24 -16.31 7.04
N PRO A 283 -22.91 -15.35 6.37
CA PRO A 283 -24.15 -15.60 5.64
C PRO A 283 -23.99 -16.62 4.49
N ASP A 284 -25.02 -17.40 4.23
CA ASP A 284 -25.03 -18.32 3.09
C ASP A 284 -24.87 -17.55 1.77
N GLY A 285 -24.00 -18.04 0.88
CA GLY A 285 -23.68 -17.40 -0.39
C GLY A 285 -22.70 -16.20 -0.32
N ALA A 286 -22.44 -15.64 0.87
CA ALA A 286 -21.49 -14.54 1.01
C ALA A 286 -20.05 -14.98 0.72
N GLY A 287 -19.31 -14.16 -0.01
CA GLY A 287 -17.86 -14.30 -0.21
C GLY A 287 -17.05 -13.84 1.01
N PRO A 288 -15.74 -14.17 1.09
CA PRO A 288 -14.88 -13.75 2.19
C PRO A 288 -14.82 -12.21 2.34
N GLY A 289 -14.76 -11.47 1.22
CA GLY A 289 -14.72 -10.01 1.24
C GLY A 289 -15.93 -9.36 1.90
N GLU A 290 -17.13 -9.87 1.64
CA GLU A 290 -18.37 -9.37 2.26
C GLU A 290 -18.39 -9.59 3.77
N VAL A 291 -17.91 -10.76 4.22
CA VAL A 291 -17.82 -11.07 5.65
C VAL A 291 -16.82 -10.15 6.33
N LEU A 292 -15.63 -9.98 5.75
CA LEU A 292 -14.56 -9.15 6.31
C LEU A 292 -14.94 -7.68 6.39
N ALA A 293 -15.68 -7.16 5.40
CA ALA A 293 -16.12 -5.76 5.37
C ALA A 293 -17.08 -5.41 6.52
N GLY A 294 -17.79 -6.39 7.07
CA GLY A 294 -18.70 -6.20 8.22
C GLY A 294 -18.03 -6.33 9.59
N LEU A 295 -16.72 -6.60 9.65
CA LEU A 295 -16.02 -6.84 10.91
C LEU A 295 -15.43 -5.58 11.51
N ASP A 296 -15.61 -5.45 12.82
CA ASP A 296 -14.87 -4.51 13.64
C ASP A 296 -13.56 -5.18 14.11
N ALA A 297 -12.48 -4.94 13.39
CA ALA A 297 -11.15 -5.46 13.72
C ALA A 297 -10.58 -4.94 15.05
N GLY A 298 -11.25 -3.99 15.71
CA GLY A 298 -10.96 -3.62 17.10
C GLY A 298 -11.32 -4.73 18.11
N GLN A 299 -12.14 -5.71 17.72
CA GLN A 299 -12.51 -6.83 18.58
C GLN A 299 -11.53 -8.01 18.41
N PRO A 300 -11.00 -8.60 19.51
CA PRO A 300 -9.99 -9.65 19.44
C PRO A 300 -10.33 -10.84 18.53
N ARG A 301 -11.58 -11.30 18.55
CA ARG A 301 -12.01 -12.44 17.73
C ARG A 301 -12.13 -12.08 16.25
N ALA A 302 -12.58 -10.87 15.95
CA ALA A 302 -12.61 -10.35 14.59
C ALA A 302 -11.18 -10.14 14.06
N ALA A 303 -10.26 -9.60 14.88
CA ALA A 303 -8.86 -9.47 14.52
C ALA A 303 -8.20 -10.82 14.22
N ALA A 304 -8.43 -11.85 15.06
CA ALA A 304 -7.97 -13.21 14.79
C ALA A 304 -8.54 -13.77 13.47
N PHE A 305 -9.81 -13.53 13.19
CA PHE A 305 -10.43 -13.95 11.94
C PHE A 305 -9.84 -13.23 10.71
N VAL A 306 -9.59 -11.91 10.80
CA VAL A 306 -8.95 -11.12 9.75
C VAL A 306 -7.51 -11.59 9.51
N ASP A 307 -6.78 -11.96 10.56
CA ASP A 307 -5.42 -12.53 10.45
C ASP A 307 -5.43 -13.87 9.70
N GLN A 308 -6.38 -14.77 10.01
CA GLN A 308 -6.57 -16.01 9.25
C GLN A 308 -6.90 -15.72 7.78
N ALA A 309 -7.67 -14.66 7.51
CA ALA A 309 -8.00 -14.25 6.15
C ALA A 309 -6.81 -13.70 5.36
N ALA A 310 -5.72 -13.29 6.02
CA ALA A 310 -4.49 -12.86 5.36
C ALA A 310 -3.87 -13.97 4.48
N GLU A 311 -4.15 -15.24 4.78
CA GLU A 311 -3.78 -16.38 3.92
C GLU A 311 -4.39 -16.27 2.51
N LEU A 312 -5.57 -15.66 2.37
CA LEU A 312 -6.25 -15.52 1.09
C LEU A 312 -5.57 -14.51 0.15
N MET A 313 -4.67 -13.67 0.67
CA MET A 313 -4.06 -12.54 -0.03
C MET A 313 -2.59 -12.78 -0.39
N ARG A 314 -2.18 -14.05 -0.58
CA ARG A 314 -0.79 -14.43 -0.90
C ARG A 314 -0.57 -14.66 -2.39
N GLY A 315 0.67 -14.41 -2.82
CA GLY A 315 1.13 -14.70 -4.18
C GLY A 315 0.98 -13.53 -5.16
N ALA A 316 0.85 -12.31 -4.66
CA ALA A 316 0.90 -11.12 -5.51
C ALA A 316 2.29 -10.96 -6.14
N ALA A 317 2.33 -10.71 -7.45
CA ALA A 317 3.56 -10.55 -8.21
C ALA A 317 3.36 -9.59 -9.39
N TYR A 318 4.46 -9.10 -9.95
CA TYR A 318 4.41 -8.41 -11.23
C TYR A 318 4.51 -9.42 -12.36
N THR A 319 3.67 -9.28 -13.38
CA THR A 319 3.64 -10.14 -14.57
C THR A 319 3.77 -9.28 -15.81
N ALA A 320 4.93 -9.36 -16.45
CA ALA A 320 5.20 -8.68 -17.70
C ALA A 320 4.74 -9.54 -18.90
N PHE A 321 4.30 -8.89 -19.96
CA PHE A 321 3.93 -9.55 -21.20
C PHE A 321 4.17 -8.62 -22.39
N ASP A 322 4.50 -9.21 -23.54
CA ASP A 322 4.66 -8.54 -24.82
C ASP A 322 4.30 -9.54 -25.93
N GLY A 323 3.11 -9.40 -26.51
CA GLY A 323 2.45 -10.39 -27.36
C GLY A 323 1.36 -11.16 -26.62
N GLU A 324 1.66 -12.35 -26.13
CA GLU A 324 0.67 -13.21 -25.47
C GLU A 324 0.28 -12.66 -24.09
N VAL A 325 -1.02 -12.46 -23.89
CA VAL A 325 -1.60 -12.01 -22.62
C VAL A 325 -1.49 -13.14 -21.57
N PRO A 326 -1.20 -12.82 -20.29
CA PRO A 326 -1.14 -13.84 -19.24
C PRO A 326 -2.46 -14.60 -19.09
N GLU A 327 -2.38 -15.93 -18.91
CA GLU A 327 -3.55 -16.79 -18.67
C GLU A 327 -4.36 -16.35 -17.43
N GLN A 328 -3.68 -15.82 -16.42
CA GLN A 328 -4.27 -15.33 -15.17
C GLN A 328 -3.95 -13.84 -14.96
N PRO A 329 -4.62 -12.91 -15.66
CA PRO A 329 -4.29 -11.48 -15.61
C PRO A 329 -4.86 -10.77 -14.38
N ARG A 330 -5.64 -11.48 -13.54
CA ARG A 330 -6.37 -10.90 -12.42
C ARG A 330 -5.54 -10.84 -11.13
N HIS A 331 -5.93 -9.94 -10.25
CA HIS A 331 -5.47 -9.85 -8.87
C HIS A 331 -6.57 -10.30 -7.92
N GLY A 332 -6.37 -11.41 -7.19
CA GLY A 332 -7.38 -12.05 -6.33
C GLY A 332 -8.04 -11.10 -5.32
N GLY A 333 -7.28 -10.17 -4.76
CA GLY A 333 -7.76 -9.19 -3.78
C GLY A 333 -8.57 -8.05 -4.39
N VAL A 334 -8.26 -7.65 -5.62
CA VAL A 334 -9.01 -6.61 -6.36
C VAL A 334 -10.19 -7.24 -7.11
N ALA A 335 -10.12 -8.55 -7.35
CA ALA A 335 -11.02 -9.34 -8.18
C ALA A 335 -11.15 -8.83 -9.63
N ALA A 336 -10.13 -8.15 -10.15
CA ALA A 336 -10.05 -7.63 -11.52
C ALA A 336 -8.61 -7.70 -12.05
N ALA A 337 -8.42 -7.48 -13.35
CA ALA A 337 -7.11 -7.14 -13.87
C ALA A 337 -6.64 -5.82 -13.25
N TYR A 338 -5.37 -5.73 -12.89
CA TYR A 338 -4.87 -4.60 -12.12
C TYR A 338 -3.40 -4.33 -12.42
N ALA A 339 -3.05 -3.06 -12.47
CA ALA A 339 -1.68 -2.60 -12.63
C ALA A 339 -1.37 -1.42 -11.71
N HIS A 340 -0.09 -1.27 -11.42
CA HIS A 340 0.43 -0.15 -10.63
C HIS A 340 0.90 0.97 -11.58
N VAL A 341 0.20 2.11 -11.52
CA VAL A 341 0.47 3.31 -12.36
C VAL A 341 0.27 4.64 -11.63
N THR A 342 0.08 4.61 -10.31
CA THR A 342 -0.35 5.77 -9.53
C THR A 342 0.70 6.27 -8.56
N ALA A 343 1.83 5.59 -8.38
CA ALA A 343 2.86 5.95 -7.39
C ALA A 343 4.31 5.95 -7.94
N PRO A 344 4.59 6.64 -9.07
CA PRO A 344 5.89 6.55 -9.73
C PRO A 344 7.06 7.20 -8.98
N LEU A 345 6.84 8.14 -8.05
CA LEU A 345 7.91 8.73 -7.24
C LEU A 345 8.54 7.70 -6.29
N ARG A 346 7.75 6.71 -5.86
CA ARG A 346 8.16 5.69 -4.88
C ARG A 346 8.17 4.26 -5.40
N ARG A 347 7.79 4.01 -6.66
CA ARG A 347 7.74 2.66 -7.23
C ARG A 347 8.17 2.64 -8.69
N LEU A 348 9.23 1.88 -8.98
CA LEU A 348 9.86 1.83 -10.30
C LEU A 348 8.90 1.36 -11.40
N ALA A 349 8.07 0.34 -11.11
CA ALA A 349 7.16 -0.27 -12.07
C ALA A 349 6.21 0.74 -12.73
N ASP A 350 5.70 1.71 -11.97
CA ASP A 350 4.68 2.66 -12.40
C ASP A 350 5.15 3.54 -13.56
N ARG A 351 6.44 3.91 -13.55
CA ARG A 351 7.06 4.66 -14.65
C ARG A 351 6.86 3.93 -15.98
N TYR A 352 7.18 2.64 -16.02
CA TYR A 352 7.11 1.85 -17.24
C TYR A 352 5.69 1.49 -17.63
N ALA A 353 4.85 1.09 -16.67
CA ALA A 353 3.44 0.78 -16.94
C ALA A 353 2.67 2.01 -17.47
N THR A 354 2.98 3.21 -16.97
CA THR A 354 2.39 4.46 -17.45
C THR A 354 2.82 4.78 -18.89
N GLU A 355 4.09 4.56 -19.26
CA GLU A 355 4.54 4.74 -20.64
C GLU A 355 3.87 3.78 -21.62
N VAL A 356 3.66 2.53 -21.22
CA VAL A 356 2.89 1.56 -22.02
C VAL A 356 1.48 2.10 -22.26
N CYS A 357 0.79 2.54 -21.21
CA CYS A 357 -0.56 3.08 -21.32
C CYS A 357 -0.62 4.31 -22.23
N LEU A 358 0.34 5.25 -22.11
CA LEU A 358 0.41 6.45 -22.94
C LEU A 358 0.65 6.14 -24.42
N ALA A 359 1.49 5.16 -24.73
CA ALA A 359 1.74 4.74 -26.11
C ALA A 359 0.50 4.07 -26.71
N LEU A 360 -0.07 3.09 -26.00
CA LEU A 360 -1.25 2.35 -26.46
C LEU A 360 -2.49 3.25 -26.61
N HIS A 361 -2.75 4.13 -25.64
CA HIS A 361 -3.86 5.09 -25.71
C HIS A 361 -3.72 6.04 -26.91
N ALA A 362 -2.49 6.44 -27.26
CA ALA A 362 -2.22 7.28 -28.41
C ALA A 362 -2.16 6.51 -29.76
N GLY A 363 -2.35 5.19 -29.76
CA GLY A 363 -2.19 4.35 -30.95
C GLY A 363 -0.77 4.33 -31.51
N ARG A 364 0.24 4.54 -30.67
CA ARG A 364 1.66 4.56 -31.04
C ARG A 364 2.38 3.30 -30.54
N PRO A 365 3.49 2.89 -31.18
CA PRO A 365 4.33 1.83 -30.64
C PRO A 365 4.84 2.17 -29.24
N VAL A 366 4.80 1.19 -28.33
CA VAL A 366 5.46 1.29 -27.02
C VAL A 366 6.97 1.49 -27.24
N PRO A 367 7.62 2.48 -26.60
CA PRO A 367 9.04 2.76 -26.80
C PRO A 367 9.95 1.57 -26.51
N ASP A 368 11.04 1.44 -27.27
CA ASP A 368 11.97 0.30 -27.16
C ASP A 368 12.59 0.16 -25.77
N TRP A 369 12.94 1.29 -25.12
CA TRP A 369 13.50 1.26 -23.77
C TRP A 369 12.49 0.74 -22.72
N VAL A 370 11.19 0.93 -22.95
CA VAL A 370 10.12 0.39 -22.09
C VAL A 370 9.95 -1.10 -22.35
N ARG A 371 9.85 -1.50 -23.62
CA ARG A 371 9.75 -2.92 -24.01
C ARG A 371 10.94 -3.73 -23.48
N ALA A 372 12.16 -3.19 -23.59
CA ALA A 372 13.37 -3.82 -23.06
C ALA A 372 13.39 -3.94 -21.52
N ALA A 373 12.68 -3.07 -20.82
CA ALA A 373 12.57 -3.09 -19.37
C ALA A 373 11.54 -4.11 -18.85
N LEU A 374 10.45 -4.35 -19.59
CA LEU A 374 9.33 -5.19 -19.14
C LEU A 374 9.76 -6.56 -18.59
N PRO A 375 10.61 -7.36 -19.26
CA PRO A 375 11.01 -8.68 -18.75
C PRO A 375 11.81 -8.63 -17.45
N ARG A 376 12.44 -7.50 -17.13
CA ARG A 376 13.32 -7.32 -15.96
C ARG A 376 12.58 -6.80 -14.73
N LEU A 377 11.45 -6.11 -14.93
CA LEU A 377 10.67 -5.48 -13.86
C LEU A 377 10.16 -6.48 -12.81
N PRO A 378 9.64 -7.68 -13.16
CA PRO A 378 9.17 -8.64 -12.16
C PRO A 378 10.21 -9.03 -11.11
N GLU A 379 11.43 -9.34 -11.54
CA GLU A 379 12.51 -9.73 -10.62
C GLU A 379 12.96 -8.55 -9.76
N ALA A 380 13.20 -7.39 -10.37
CA ALA A 380 13.62 -6.18 -9.64
C ALA A 380 12.61 -5.77 -8.56
N MET A 381 11.32 -5.78 -8.90
CA MET A 381 10.26 -5.47 -7.95
C MET A 381 10.12 -6.55 -6.89
N ALA A 382 10.26 -7.84 -7.21
CA ALA A 382 10.18 -8.92 -6.22
C ALA A 382 11.32 -8.86 -5.20
N VAL A 383 12.53 -8.50 -5.62
CA VAL A 383 13.68 -8.29 -4.72
C VAL A 383 13.39 -7.16 -3.75
N THR A 384 12.95 -6.01 -4.29
CA THR A 384 12.76 -4.80 -3.49
C THR A 384 11.52 -4.88 -2.60
N ASP A 385 10.46 -5.58 -3.03
CA ASP A 385 9.26 -5.88 -2.21
C ASP A 385 9.68 -6.68 -0.95
N ARG A 386 10.61 -7.63 -1.08
CA ARG A 386 11.14 -8.41 0.07
C ARG A 386 11.93 -7.53 1.02
N THR A 387 12.81 -6.67 0.49
CA THR A 387 13.62 -5.76 1.30
C THR A 387 12.77 -4.73 2.04
N ALA A 388 11.82 -4.08 1.36
CA ALA A 388 10.90 -3.12 1.98
C ALA A 388 10.03 -3.78 3.07
N SER A 389 9.52 -4.98 2.80
CA SER A 389 8.77 -5.76 3.79
C SER A 389 9.65 -6.17 4.99
N ALA A 390 10.93 -6.47 4.78
CA ALA A 390 11.85 -6.80 5.86
C ALA A 390 12.21 -5.58 6.71
N ALA A 391 12.37 -4.40 6.09
CA ALA A 391 12.60 -3.14 6.80
C ALA A 391 11.41 -2.79 7.71
N THR A 392 10.18 -2.84 7.15
CA THR A 392 8.96 -2.54 7.90
C THR A 392 8.79 -3.49 9.09
N ARG A 393 8.88 -4.80 8.87
CA ARG A 393 8.78 -5.79 9.96
C ARG A 393 9.90 -5.62 10.98
N GLY A 394 11.15 -5.49 10.54
CA GLY A 394 12.30 -5.37 11.43
C GLY A 394 12.25 -4.11 12.30
N ALA A 395 11.70 -3.01 11.79
CA ALA A 395 11.51 -1.79 12.56
C ALA A 395 10.47 -1.97 13.68
N ILE A 396 9.35 -2.62 13.37
CA ILE A 396 8.31 -2.97 14.35
C ILE A 396 8.89 -3.94 15.40
N GLU A 397 9.48 -5.06 14.98
CA GLU A 397 10.05 -6.07 15.88
C GLU A 397 11.12 -5.47 16.81
N LEU A 398 11.95 -4.55 16.30
CA LEU A 398 12.94 -3.82 17.10
C LEU A 398 12.25 -2.92 18.14
N ALA A 399 11.23 -2.16 17.74
CA ALA A 399 10.49 -1.30 18.66
C ALA A 399 9.78 -2.11 19.75
N GLU A 400 9.11 -3.21 19.38
CA GLU A 400 8.47 -4.13 20.34
C GLU A 400 9.48 -4.68 21.35
N ALA A 401 10.65 -5.15 20.88
CA ALA A 401 11.69 -5.69 21.75
C ALA A 401 12.28 -4.63 22.69
N VAL A 402 12.55 -3.41 22.21
CA VAL A 402 13.05 -2.31 23.06
C VAL A 402 12.02 -1.90 24.12
N LEU A 403 10.74 -1.81 23.73
CA LEU A 403 9.65 -1.46 24.64
C LEU A 403 9.46 -2.49 25.74
N LEU A 404 9.64 -3.77 25.43
CA LEU A 404 9.39 -4.87 26.37
C LEU A 404 10.63 -5.34 27.14
N ALA A 405 11.85 -4.94 26.75
CA ALA A 405 13.11 -5.41 27.33
C ALA A 405 13.18 -5.29 28.87
N HIS A 406 12.63 -4.22 29.43
CA HIS A 406 12.65 -3.96 30.87
C HIS A 406 11.48 -4.60 31.64
N ARG A 407 10.61 -5.35 30.94
CA ARG A 407 9.37 -5.94 31.48
C ARG A 407 9.40 -7.47 31.49
N VAL A 408 10.55 -8.09 31.21
CA VAL A 408 10.70 -9.55 31.20
C VAL A 408 10.30 -10.13 32.56
N GLY A 409 9.46 -11.17 32.54
CA GLY A 409 8.85 -11.77 33.72
C GLY A 409 7.46 -11.22 34.08
N GLU A 410 7.07 -10.05 33.56
CA GLU A 410 5.72 -9.51 33.75
C GLU A 410 4.67 -10.33 33.00
N THR A 411 3.42 -10.23 33.47
CA THR A 411 2.26 -10.90 32.88
C THR A 411 1.30 -9.89 32.26
N PHE A 412 0.81 -10.22 31.07
CA PHE A 412 -0.03 -9.38 30.22
C PHE A 412 -1.31 -10.11 29.87
N ASP A 413 -2.39 -9.35 29.64
CA ASP A 413 -3.58 -9.88 28.98
C ASP A 413 -3.37 -9.82 27.46
N ALA A 414 -3.55 -10.96 26.80
CA ALA A 414 -3.35 -11.07 25.36
C ALA A 414 -4.45 -11.88 24.69
N ALA A 415 -4.78 -11.50 23.46
CA ALA A 415 -5.67 -12.26 22.58
C ALA A 415 -4.86 -13.27 21.78
N VAL A 416 -5.30 -14.52 21.70
CA VAL A 416 -4.69 -15.53 20.82
C VAL A 416 -5.19 -15.33 19.39
N LEU A 417 -4.31 -14.86 18.52
CA LEU A 417 -4.61 -14.57 17.10
C LEU A 417 -4.45 -15.79 16.20
N ASP A 418 -3.45 -16.63 16.49
CA ASP A 418 -3.10 -17.80 15.69
C ASP A 418 -2.46 -18.90 16.56
N VAL A 419 -2.50 -20.14 16.08
CA VAL A 419 -1.90 -21.31 16.74
C VAL A 419 -1.15 -22.19 15.73
N ASP A 420 -0.02 -22.75 16.13
CA ASP A 420 0.84 -23.57 15.28
C ASP A 420 0.24 -24.98 15.03
N ALA A 421 -0.89 -25.16 14.28
CA ALA A 421 -1.27 -26.39 13.55
C ALA A 421 -2.60 -26.30 12.73
N PRO A 422 -2.79 -27.02 11.56
CA PRO A 422 -1.84 -27.89 10.80
C PRO A 422 -1.85 -27.78 9.23
N PRO A 423 -0.93 -28.46 8.50
CA PRO A 423 -1.31 -29.12 7.24
C PRO A 423 -1.74 -30.58 7.43
N ASN A 424 -1.00 -31.36 8.23
CA ASN A 424 -1.24 -32.82 8.42
C ASN A 424 -1.12 -33.28 9.90
N GLY A 425 -1.43 -32.43 10.87
CA GLY A 425 -1.28 -32.73 12.31
C GLY A 425 0.17 -32.86 12.81
N ARG A 426 1.17 -32.57 11.97
CA ARG A 426 2.59 -32.57 12.36
C ARG A 426 3.07 -31.12 12.42
N GLY A 427 3.40 -30.65 13.62
CA GLY A 427 4.10 -29.39 13.82
C GLY A 427 5.43 -29.36 13.06
N ARG A 428 6.01 -28.17 12.87
CA ARG A 428 7.34 -28.04 12.26
C ARG A 428 8.37 -28.79 13.16
N PRO A 429 9.14 -29.76 12.63
CA PRO A 429 10.10 -30.51 13.42
C PRO A 429 11.06 -29.58 14.18
N GLY A 430 11.16 -29.75 15.49
CA GLY A 430 12.08 -28.97 16.34
C GLY A 430 11.58 -27.59 16.81
N ARG A 431 10.35 -27.17 16.44
CA ARG A 431 9.77 -25.93 16.96
C ARG A 431 8.81 -26.24 18.12
N PRO A 432 8.97 -25.63 19.32
CA PRO A 432 8.03 -25.84 20.42
C PRO A 432 6.61 -25.38 20.01
N PRO A 433 5.54 -26.07 20.47
CA PRO A 433 4.17 -25.65 20.24
C PRO A 433 3.96 -24.19 20.67
N GLY A 434 3.08 -23.50 19.97
CA GLY A 434 2.81 -22.10 20.26
C GLY A 434 1.83 -21.50 19.28
N GLY A 435 1.88 -20.18 19.16
CA GLY A 435 1.05 -19.39 18.26
C GLY A 435 1.41 -17.92 18.34
N THR A 436 0.54 -17.06 17.84
CA THR A 436 0.69 -15.62 17.88
C THR A 436 -0.33 -15.03 18.84
N VAL A 437 0.12 -14.16 19.75
CA VAL A 437 -0.75 -13.40 20.64
C VAL A 437 -0.60 -11.91 20.37
N ALA A 438 -1.67 -11.15 20.62
CA ALA A 438 -1.66 -9.70 20.58
C ALA A 438 -1.99 -9.13 21.95
N LEU A 439 -1.13 -8.22 22.43
CA LEU A 439 -1.33 -7.47 23.65
C LEU A 439 -2.14 -6.20 23.33
N ASP A 440 -2.93 -5.73 24.29
CA ASP A 440 -3.60 -4.43 24.16
C ASP A 440 -2.70 -3.25 24.57
N ASP A 441 -1.70 -3.50 25.44
CA ASP A 441 -0.80 -2.47 25.98
C ASP A 441 0.55 -3.05 26.46
N PRO A 442 1.67 -2.77 25.77
CA PRO A 442 1.76 -2.13 24.45
C PRO A 442 1.08 -2.94 23.35
N PRO A 443 0.64 -2.31 22.24
CA PRO A 443 0.09 -3.05 21.09
C PRO A 443 1.21 -3.82 20.42
N VAL A 444 1.44 -5.06 20.88
CA VAL A 444 2.53 -5.94 20.45
C VAL A 444 1.95 -7.24 19.93
N ARG A 445 2.45 -7.70 18.78
CA ARG A 445 2.10 -9.01 18.20
C ARG A 445 3.31 -9.92 18.22
N ALA A 446 3.30 -10.92 19.09
CA ALA A 446 4.48 -11.76 19.28
C ALA A 446 4.13 -13.24 19.44
N ARG A 447 5.16 -14.08 19.34
CA ARG A 447 5.03 -15.51 19.55
C ARG A 447 4.73 -15.82 21.01
N CYS A 448 3.76 -16.69 21.26
CA CYS A 448 3.52 -17.29 22.56
C CYS A 448 3.76 -18.80 22.50
N LEU A 449 4.49 -19.34 23.46
CA LEU A 449 4.77 -20.77 23.59
C LEU A 449 3.65 -21.47 24.38
N GLY A 450 3.45 -22.75 24.07
CA GLY A 450 2.48 -23.63 24.74
C GLY A 450 1.23 -23.93 23.92
N GLU A 451 0.28 -24.63 24.53
CA GLU A 451 -1.04 -24.88 23.94
C GLU A 451 -1.96 -23.68 24.20
N LEU A 452 -2.41 -23.04 23.13
CA LEU A 452 -3.16 -21.79 23.17
C LEU A 452 -4.60 -21.97 22.70
N PRO A 453 -5.59 -21.37 23.38
CA PRO A 453 -6.98 -21.36 22.92
C PRO A 453 -7.20 -20.24 21.88
N LEU A 454 -7.30 -20.61 20.60
CA LEU A 454 -7.51 -19.66 19.49
C LEU A 454 -8.76 -18.79 19.71
N GLY A 455 -8.63 -17.47 19.56
CA GLY A 455 -9.73 -16.52 19.69
C GLY A 455 -10.15 -16.20 21.13
N GLU A 456 -9.47 -16.75 22.13
CA GLU A 456 -9.68 -16.42 23.54
C GLU A 456 -8.66 -15.39 24.05
N ARG A 457 -9.00 -14.76 25.17
CA ARG A 457 -8.06 -13.92 25.92
C ARG A 457 -7.44 -14.73 27.03
N ILE A 458 -6.12 -14.71 27.11
CA ILE A 458 -5.33 -15.43 28.10
C ILE A 458 -4.37 -14.48 28.80
N ARG A 459 -3.86 -14.90 29.97
CA ARG A 459 -2.71 -14.27 30.58
C ARG A 459 -1.43 -14.92 30.05
N VAL A 460 -0.51 -14.08 29.60
CA VAL A 460 0.79 -14.49 29.08
C VAL A 460 1.91 -13.83 29.85
N ARG A 461 2.97 -14.56 30.15
CA ARG A 461 4.17 -14.06 30.79
C ARG A 461 5.23 -13.79 29.72
N LEU A 462 5.86 -12.61 29.78
CA LEU A 462 6.97 -12.25 28.89
C LEU A 462 8.21 -13.03 29.30
N VAL A 463 8.75 -13.84 28.40
CA VAL A 463 9.92 -14.69 28.64
C VAL A 463 11.18 -14.05 28.06
N THR A 464 11.06 -13.48 26.86
CA THR A 464 12.17 -12.88 26.13
C THR A 464 11.72 -11.57 25.50
N ALA A 465 12.53 -10.53 25.66
CA ALA A 465 12.48 -9.31 24.86
C ALA A 465 13.94 -8.87 24.61
N ASP A 466 14.47 -9.25 23.45
CA ASP A 466 15.87 -9.01 23.06
C ASP A 466 15.92 -8.08 21.83
N PRO A 467 16.31 -6.81 22.01
CA PRO A 467 16.48 -5.85 20.92
C PRO A 467 17.53 -6.27 19.89
N ALA A 468 18.61 -6.95 20.28
CA ALA A 468 19.67 -7.36 19.36
C ALA A 468 19.19 -8.46 18.41
N ALA A 469 18.40 -9.40 18.94
CA ALA A 469 17.77 -10.45 18.16
C ALA A 469 16.43 -10.03 17.50
N ARG A 470 15.93 -8.82 17.82
CA ARG A 470 14.58 -8.34 17.47
C ARG A 470 13.50 -9.38 17.79
N SER A 471 13.58 -9.94 19.00
CA SER A 471 12.72 -11.07 19.39
C SER A 471 11.93 -10.76 20.66
N VAL A 472 10.62 -11.03 20.59
CA VAL A 472 9.71 -11.01 21.73
C VAL A 472 9.03 -12.37 21.82
N VAL A 473 9.09 -13.01 22.98
CA VAL A 473 8.49 -14.32 23.22
C VAL A 473 7.75 -14.32 24.54
N PHE A 474 6.50 -14.77 24.48
CA PHE A 474 5.65 -15.02 25.63
C PHE A 474 5.48 -16.51 25.88
N GLU A 475 4.99 -16.85 27.07
CA GLU A 475 4.41 -18.16 27.38
C GLU A 475 3.13 -17.99 28.17
N ARG A 476 2.29 -19.03 28.23
CA ARG A 476 1.08 -19.00 29.06
C ARG A 476 1.47 -18.85 30.54
N ALA A 477 0.89 -17.86 31.22
CA ALA A 477 1.21 -17.53 32.61
C ALA A 477 0.65 -18.53 33.62
#